data_AF-A0A924NQ29-F1
#
_entry.id   AF-A0A924NQ29-F1
#
_cell.length_a   1.000
_cell.length_b   1.000
_cell.length_c   1.000
_cell.angle_alpha   90.00
_cell.angle_beta   90.00
_cell.angle_gamma   90.00
#
_symmetry.space_group_name_H-M   'P 1'
#
loop_
_entity.id
_entity.type
_entity.pdbx_description
1 polymer ?
#
loop_
_entity_poly.entity_id
_entity_poly.type
_entity_poly.pdbx_seq_one_letter_code
_entity_poly.pdbx_strand_id
1 'polypeptide(L)'
;MISAIGDVAHELARRALLAGNATLARQAAAAGLQADPGAELLGRGALRAEWLAGDLAGLNSTADRLIDLASKLGDDLEPETDDLLDELLSRTSPKAGTR
;
A
#
# COMPACT_ATOMS: atom_id res chain seq x y z
N MET A 1 4.40 -9.80 -19.91
CA MET A 1 4.22 -8.35 -20.17
C MET A 1 3.69 -7.62 -18.94
N ILE A 2 2.60 -8.11 -18.31
CA ILE A 2 2.11 -7.57 -17.03
C ILE A 2 3.18 -7.63 -15.93
N SER A 3 3.91 -8.75 -15.79
CA SER A 3 5.00 -8.85 -14.81
C SER A 3 6.10 -7.79 -14.99
N ALA A 4 6.51 -7.46 -16.23
CA ALA A 4 7.51 -6.42 -16.46
C ALA A 4 7.02 -5.01 -16.06
N ILE A 5 5.73 -4.72 -16.23
CA ILE A 5 5.13 -3.45 -15.76
C ILE A 5 5.11 -3.44 -14.23
N GLY A 6 4.68 -4.54 -13.60
CA GLY A 6 4.69 -4.70 -12.15
C GLY A 6 6.08 -4.52 -11.54
N ASP A 7 7.09 -5.17 -12.12
CA ASP A 7 8.48 -5.11 -11.65
C ASP A 7 9.05 -3.67 -11.72
N VAL A 8 8.82 -2.98 -12.84
CA VAL A 8 9.26 -1.58 -13.02
C VAL A 8 8.51 -0.64 -12.08
N ALA A 9 7.19 -0.81 -11.95
CA ALA A 9 6.38 -0.02 -11.03
C ALA A 9 6.83 -0.21 -9.58
N HIS A 10 7.12 -1.45 -9.19
CA HIS A 10 7.59 -1.80 -7.86
C HIS A 10 8.96 -1.15 -7.58
N GLU A 11 9.94 -1.33 -8.46
CA GLU A 11 11.29 -0.77 -8.24
C GLU A 11 11.28 0.77 -8.28
N LEU A 12 10.45 1.39 -9.13
CA LEU A 12 10.27 2.84 -9.14
C LEU A 12 9.63 3.34 -7.84
N ALA A 13 8.57 2.69 -7.36
CA ALA A 13 7.95 3.03 -6.09
C ALA A 13 8.92 2.87 -4.92
N ARG A 14 9.70 1.77 -4.90
CA ARG A 14 10.72 1.51 -3.89
C ARG A 14 11.78 2.60 -3.84
N ARG A 15 12.32 3.01 -4.99
CA ARG A 15 13.31 4.10 -5.08
C ARG A 15 12.73 5.45 -4.67
N ALA A 16 11.48 5.73 -5.05
CA ALA A 16 10.80 6.95 -4.67
C ALA A 16 10.58 7.03 -3.16
N LEU A 17 10.17 5.93 -2.52
CA LEU A 17 10.06 5.82 -1.06
C LEU A 17 11.40 6.06 -0.36
N LEU A 18 12.48 5.43 -0.83
CA LEU A 18 13.83 5.63 -0.29
C LEU A 18 14.31 7.09 -0.43
N ALA A 19 13.86 7.79 -1.47
CA ALA A 19 14.16 9.20 -1.70
C ALA A 19 13.22 10.17 -0.95
N GLY A 20 12.25 9.67 -0.17
CA GLY A 20 11.25 10.51 0.51
C GLY A 20 10.21 11.13 -0.42
N ASN A 21 10.09 10.65 -1.66
CA ASN A 21 9.18 11.19 -2.67
C ASN A 21 7.86 10.40 -2.70
N ALA A 22 6.94 10.76 -1.79
CA ALA A 22 5.64 10.11 -1.66
C ALA A 22 4.79 10.19 -2.95
N THR A 23 4.79 11.35 -3.62
CA THR A 23 3.99 11.55 -4.85
C THR A 23 4.42 10.59 -5.95
N LEU A 24 5.72 10.46 -6.20
CA LEU A 24 6.23 9.55 -7.22
C LEU A 24 5.98 8.09 -6.84
N ALA A 25 6.13 7.74 -5.55
CA ALA A 25 5.85 6.39 -5.07
C ALA A 25 4.38 6.00 -5.31
N ARG A 26 3.44 6.90 -4.98
CA ARG A 26 2.01 6.73 -5.23
C ARG A 26 1.70 6.54 -6.71
N GLN A 27 2.27 7.40 -7.57
CA GLN A 27 2.06 7.32 -9.02
C GLN A 27 2.58 6.02 -9.61
N ALA A 28 3.78 5.58 -9.20
CA ALA A 28 4.37 4.33 -9.65
C ALA A 28 3.53 3.11 -9.22
N ALA A 29 3.14 3.05 -7.95
CA ALA A 29 2.28 1.98 -7.43
C ALA A 29 0.92 1.95 -8.17
N ALA A 30 0.29 3.11 -8.36
CA ALA A 30 -0.99 3.21 -9.07
C ALA A 30 -0.89 2.73 -10.53
N ALA A 31 0.19 3.08 -11.25
CA ALA A 31 0.40 2.62 -12.62
C ALA A 31 0.53 1.09 -12.70
N GLY A 32 1.26 0.47 -11.76
CA GLY A 32 1.34 -0.99 -11.67
C GLY A 32 -0.01 -1.63 -11.31
N LEU A 33 -0.74 -1.07 -10.35
CA LEU A 33 -2.06 -1.56 -9.93
C LEU A 33 -3.15 -1.40 -10.99
N GLN A 34 -2.96 -0.51 -11.97
CA GLN A 34 -3.81 -0.46 -13.16
C GLN A 34 -3.60 -1.66 -14.08
N ALA A 35 -2.36 -2.18 -14.15
CA ALA A 35 -2.03 -3.35 -14.96
C ALA A 35 -2.36 -4.67 -14.23
N ASP A 36 -2.14 -4.70 -12.91
CA ASP A 36 -2.47 -5.84 -12.04
C ASP A 36 -3.07 -5.34 -10.71
N PRO A 37 -4.40 -5.27 -10.60
CA PRO A 37 -5.07 -4.80 -9.39
C PRO A 37 -4.84 -5.68 -8.16
N GLY A 38 -4.46 -6.96 -8.34
CA GLY A 38 -4.23 -7.95 -7.28
C GLY A 38 -2.80 -7.98 -6.75
N ALA A 39 -1.89 -7.18 -7.31
CA ALA A 39 -0.50 -7.16 -6.89
C ALA A 39 -0.32 -6.51 -5.50
N GLU A 40 -0.40 -7.32 -4.44
CA GLU A 40 -0.21 -6.88 -3.05
C GLU A 40 1.10 -6.15 -2.83
N LEU A 41 2.19 -6.57 -3.50
CA LEU A 41 3.48 -5.90 -3.45
C LEU A 41 3.40 -4.41 -3.86
N LEU A 42 2.56 -4.07 -4.85
CA LEU A 42 2.32 -2.70 -5.26
C LEU A 42 1.36 -1.98 -4.31
N GLY A 43 0.37 -2.70 -3.77
CA GLY A 43 -0.51 -2.22 -2.70
C GLY A 43 0.29 -1.77 -1.46
N ARG A 44 1.27 -2.57 -1.03
CA ARG A 44 2.21 -2.22 0.04
C ARG A 44 3.03 -0.97 -0.29
N GLY A 45 3.39 -0.78 -1.56
CA GLY A 45 4.04 0.45 -2.04
C GLY A 45 3.13 1.68 -1.90
N ALA A 46 1.85 1.55 -2.26
CA ALA A 46 0.85 2.60 -2.11
C ALA A 46 0.61 2.96 -0.64
N LEU A 47 0.41 1.97 0.25
CA LEU A 47 0.25 2.20 1.69
C LEU A 47 1.41 3.03 2.28
N ARG A 48 2.65 2.64 1.95
CA ARG A 48 3.85 3.37 2.40
C ARG A 48 3.93 4.78 1.82
N ALA A 49 3.45 4.99 0.58
CA ALA A 49 3.42 6.31 -0.03
C ALA A 49 2.42 7.23 0.66
N GLU A 50 1.22 6.74 0.99
CA GLU A 50 0.20 7.51 1.73
C GLU A 50 0.69 7.86 3.14
N TRP A 51 1.27 6.88 3.83
CA TRP A 51 1.90 7.10 5.13
C TRP A 51 3.01 8.15 5.08
N LEU A 52 3.92 8.06 4.10
CA LEU A 52 5.00 9.04 3.90
C LEU A 52 4.47 10.44 3.60
N ALA A 53 3.33 10.55 2.92
CA ALA A 53 2.66 11.83 2.67
C ALA A 53 1.92 12.39 3.90
N GLY A 54 1.75 11.60 4.97
CA GLY A 54 0.88 11.93 6.10
C GLY A 54 -0.62 11.89 5.73
N ASP A 55 -0.98 11.26 4.62
CA ASP A 55 -2.35 11.18 4.12
C ASP A 55 -3.08 9.97 4.73
N LEU A 56 -3.60 10.17 5.94
CA LEU A 56 -4.27 9.08 6.68
C LEU A 56 -5.59 8.64 6.01
N ALA A 57 -6.27 9.54 5.31
CA ALA A 57 -7.47 9.20 4.57
C ALA A 57 -7.13 8.31 3.36
N GLY A 58 -6.07 8.69 2.63
CA GLY A 58 -5.53 7.88 1.54
C GLY A 58 -5.04 6.51 2.01
N LEU A 59 -4.36 6.46 3.16
CA LEU A 59 -3.91 5.22 3.78
C LEU A 59 -5.09 4.28 4.08
N ASN A 60 -6.11 4.76 4.79
CA ASN A 60 -7.29 3.96 5.14
C ASN A 60 -8.02 3.48 3.88
N SER A 61 -8.23 4.36 2.90
CA SER A 61 -8.87 3.96 1.63
C SER A 61 -8.08 2.91 0.87
N THR A 62 -6.74 2.94 0.95
CA THR A 62 -5.88 1.94 0.30
C THR A 62 -5.92 0.61 1.04
N ALA A 63 -5.95 0.63 2.37
CA ALA A 63 -6.12 -0.54 3.21
C ALA A 63 -7.46 -1.24 2.96
N ASP A 64 -8.56 -0.49 2.99
CA ASP A 64 -9.91 -1.00 2.72
C ASP A 64 -9.98 -1.69 1.36
N ARG A 65 -9.34 -1.10 0.33
CA ARG A 65 -9.29 -1.69 -1.01
C ARG A 65 -8.57 -3.05 -1.04
N LEU A 66 -7.47 -3.20 -0.30
CA LEU A 66 -6.72 -4.46 -0.26
C LEU A 66 -7.53 -5.55 0.45
N ILE A 67 -8.10 -5.22 1.61
CA ILE A 67 -8.94 -6.12 2.40
C ILE A 67 -10.17 -6.56 1.59
N ASP A 68 -10.84 -5.61 0.92
CA ASP A 68 -11.99 -5.88 0.06
C ASP A 68 -11.62 -6.80 -1.12
N LEU A 69 -10.42 -6.63 -1.68
CA LEU A 69 -9.97 -7.42 -2.82
C LEU A 69 -9.68 -8.86 -2.40
N ALA A 70 -8.93 -9.07 -1.31
CA ALA A 70 -8.66 -10.38 -0.74
C ALA A 70 -9.98 -11.11 -0.41
N SER A 71 -10.90 -10.41 0.27
CA SER A 71 -12.24 -10.93 0.59
C SER A 71 -13.04 -11.34 -0.66
N LYS A 72 -12.97 -10.57 -1.75
CA LYS A 72 -13.65 -10.89 -3.03
C LYS A 72 -13.04 -12.09 -3.74
N LEU A 73 -11.73 -12.29 -3.61
CA LEU A 73 -11.02 -13.43 -4.17
C LEU A 73 -11.19 -14.69 -3.31
N GLY A 74 -11.67 -14.54 -2.07
CA GLY A 74 -11.79 -15.62 -1.10
C GLY A 74 -10.44 -16.11 -0.62
N ASP A 75 -9.44 -15.23 -0.64
CA ASP A 75 -8.06 -15.49 -0.24
C ASP A 75 -7.68 -14.60 0.93
N ASP A 76 -6.71 -15.05 1.72
CA ASP A 76 -6.12 -14.24 2.77
C ASP A 76 -5.05 -13.29 2.17
N LEU A 77 -4.75 -12.19 2.86
CA LEU A 77 -3.66 -11.32 2.46
C LEU A 77 -2.30 -12.03 2.70
N GLU A 78 -1.28 -11.65 1.92
CA GLU A 78 0.09 -12.06 2.23
C GLU A 78 0.46 -11.56 3.66
N PRO A 79 1.18 -12.37 4.46
CA PRO A 79 1.58 -11.97 5.82
C PRO A 79 2.29 -10.61 5.89
N GLU A 80 3.12 -10.30 4.88
CA GLU A 80 3.82 -9.01 4.78
C GLU A 80 2.87 -7.82 4.56
N THR A 81 1.68 -8.06 4.03
CA THR A 81 0.62 -7.04 3.89
C THR A 81 -0.10 -6.85 5.21
N ASP A 82 -0.48 -7.94 5.88
CA ASP A 82 -1.11 -7.89 7.21
C ASP A 82 -0.23 -7.17 8.23
N ASP A 83 1.05 -7.57 8.34
CA ASP A 83 2.02 -6.94 9.25
C ASP A 83 2.16 -5.43 8.98
N LEU A 84 2.13 -5.03 7.72
CA LEU A 84 2.21 -3.63 7.32
C LEU A 84 0.94 -2.84 7.68
N LEU A 85 -0.24 -3.43 7.47
CA LEU A 85 -1.51 -2.83 7.84
C LEU A 85 -1.58 -2.61 9.35
N ASP A 86 -1.21 -3.62 10.12
CA ASP A 86 -1.13 -3.54 11.58
C ASP A 86 -0.14 -2.47 12.05
N GLU A 87 1.05 -2.40 11.45
CA GLU A 87 2.05 -1.37 11.77
C GLU A 87 1.49 0.04 11.53
N LEU A 88 0.91 0.29 10.36
CA LEU A 88 0.51 1.64 9.96
C LEU A 88 -0.78 2.09 10.64
N LEU A 89 -1.80 1.22 10.74
CA LEU A 89 -3.10 1.56 11.30
C LEU A 89 -3.10 1.66 12.83
N SER A 90 -2.22 0.91 13.51
CA SER A 90 -2.02 1.07 14.96
C SER A 90 -1.39 2.41 15.33
N ARG A 91 -0.62 3.03 14.42
CA ARG A 91 0.00 4.35 14.61
C ARG A 91 -0.92 5.51 14.30
N THR A 92 -1.96 5.30 13.49
CA THR A 92 -2.97 6.33 13.19
C THR A 92 -4.10 6.36 14.21
N SER A 93 -4.37 5.23 14.87
CA SER A 93 -5.38 5.14 15.91
C SER A 93 -4.94 5.95 17.13
N PRO A 94 -5.71 6.96 17.58
CA PRO A 94 -5.42 7.59 18.85
C PRO A 94 -5.59 6.52 19.92
N LYS A 95 -4.50 6.10 20.58
CA LYS A 95 -4.56 5.25 21.76
C LYS A 95 -5.66 5.81 22.67
N ALA A 96 -6.74 5.06 22.85
CA ALA A 96 -7.75 5.38 23.86
C ALA A 96 -7.02 5.45 25.20
N GLY A 97 -6.72 6.66 25.62
CA GLY A 97 -5.97 6.96 26.81
C GLY A 97 -6.69 6.40 28.01
N THR A 98 -5.95 5.62 28.77
CA THR A 98 -6.20 5.16 30.14
C THR A 98 -6.90 6.26 30.97
N ARG A 99 -8.05 5.92 31.55
CA ARG A 99 -8.61 6.57 32.73
C ARG A 99 -8.90 5.51 33.77
#